data_AF-A0AAF0XTY6-F1
#
_entry.id   AF-A0AAF0XTY6-F1
#
_cell.length_a   1.000
_cell.length_b   1.000
_cell.length_c   1.000
_cell.angle_alpha   90.00
_cell.angle_beta   90.00
_cell.angle_gamma   90.00
#
_symmetry.space_group_name_H-M   'P 1'
#
loop_
_entity.id
_entity.type
_entity.pdbx_description
1 polymer ?
#
loop_
_entity_poly.entity_id
_entity_poly.type
_entity_poly.pdbx_seq_one_letter_code
_entity_poly.pdbx_strand_id
1 'polypeptide(L)'
;MHPDKASGPDGLNPAFFQHFWPMLGREVFECCKEWLLKCTFPADFNNTNLVLIPKKVGANCMKDFRPIALCNVLYKILAKVLGNRLKIILPDLISETQSAFVPGRSITDNVLIAFEVIHHMKRKHGGGEGGVALKLDISKAYDRVDWNFLKHRMRSMGFCNRWINWIMMCASTVSYEVCVNGSSVGPITPKRGLRQGDPLSPTLCQEIERMLNNFWWNSGNGGNKGIRWLSWDSLSSPKCKGGLSFRNMHGFNISLLGKHCWKFINQPQALVSRVFIARYFSDSHLLKASKGTAGSSFIWTGLFAAKEALFKGFRWVLGDGKAIVAVEDPWLRRKRDFKVENCHMYEGRNEKVSGLFLPGTKQWDVNLVKANFHDEDAQAILAVPIPQQEVGDRVAWSSFS
;
A
#
# COMPACT_ATOMS: atom_id res chain seq x y z
N MET A 1 -16.43 -7.95 -11.05
CA MET A 1 -15.54 -9.13 -11.16
C MET A 1 -15.13 -9.20 -12.63
N HIS A 2 -13.90 -9.60 -13.00
CA HIS A 2 -13.55 -9.66 -14.44
C HIS A 2 -14.39 -10.75 -15.14
N PRO A 3 -14.97 -10.50 -16.33
CA PRO A 3 -15.87 -11.44 -17.02
C PRO A 3 -15.21 -12.79 -17.32
N ASP A 4 -13.95 -12.80 -17.76
CA ASP A 4 -13.25 -14.02 -18.21
C ASP A 4 -12.70 -14.91 -17.09
N LYS A 5 -13.14 -14.73 -15.83
CA LYS A 5 -12.70 -15.63 -14.75
C LYS A 5 -13.45 -16.96 -14.83
N ALA A 6 -12.75 -18.04 -14.49
CA ALA A 6 -13.31 -19.38 -14.40
C ALA A 6 -14.51 -19.46 -13.43
N SER A 7 -15.51 -20.26 -13.82
CA SER A 7 -16.69 -20.60 -13.04
C SER A 7 -16.36 -21.54 -11.87
N GLY A 8 -17.33 -21.75 -10.99
CA GLY A 8 -17.29 -22.84 -10.02
C GLY A 8 -17.92 -24.13 -10.58
N PRO A 9 -18.28 -25.07 -9.71
CA PRO A 9 -19.02 -26.28 -10.10
C PRO A 9 -20.32 -26.03 -10.88
N ASP A 10 -20.98 -24.88 -10.67
CA ASP A 10 -22.22 -24.51 -11.37
C ASP A 10 -22.03 -24.21 -12.87
N GLY A 11 -20.79 -24.09 -13.35
CA GLY A 11 -20.49 -23.74 -14.74
C GLY A 11 -20.78 -22.28 -15.12
N LEU A 12 -21.31 -21.47 -14.21
CA LEU A 12 -21.70 -20.09 -14.48
C LEU A 12 -20.53 -19.14 -14.16
N ASN A 13 -19.99 -18.50 -15.20
CA ASN A 13 -18.90 -17.55 -15.06
C ASN A 13 -19.41 -16.12 -14.74
N PRO A 14 -18.53 -15.16 -14.42
CA PRO A 14 -18.97 -13.80 -14.12
C PRO A 14 -19.56 -13.03 -15.30
N ALA A 15 -19.26 -13.43 -16.55
CA ALA A 15 -19.84 -12.81 -17.74
C ALA A 15 -21.36 -13.07 -17.82
N PHE A 16 -21.79 -14.30 -17.50
CA PHE A 16 -23.21 -14.66 -17.39
C PHE A 16 -23.95 -13.73 -16.42
N PHE A 17 -23.46 -13.59 -15.19
CA PHE A 17 -24.11 -12.74 -14.18
C PHE A 17 -24.08 -11.26 -14.54
N GLN A 18 -23.05 -10.77 -15.23
CA GLN A 18 -22.99 -9.37 -15.67
C GLN A 18 -24.01 -9.10 -16.78
N HIS A 19 -24.14 -10.01 -17.74
CA HIS A 19 -25.08 -9.89 -18.85
C HIS A 19 -26.53 -9.95 -18.34
N PHE A 20 -26.85 -10.90 -17.48
CA PHE A 20 -28.20 -11.10 -16.95
C PHE A 20 -28.48 -10.36 -15.63
N TRP A 21 -27.60 -9.45 -15.19
CA TRP A 21 -27.76 -8.72 -13.92
C TRP A 21 -29.09 -7.95 -13.80
N PRO A 22 -29.60 -7.26 -14.84
CA PRO A 22 -30.87 -6.55 -14.74
C PRO A 22 -32.06 -7.48 -14.43
N MET A 23 -31.95 -8.75 -14.82
CA MET A 23 -32.98 -9.76 -14.60
C MET A 23 -32.80 -10.51 -13.28
N LEU A 24 -31.57 -10.89 -12.92
CA LEU A 24 -31.29 -11.78 -11.78
C LEU A 24 -30.87 -11.05 -10.50
N GLY A 25 -30.52 -9.77 -10.59
CA GLY A 25 -29.85 -9.06 -9.51
C GLY A 25 -30.67 -8.98 -8.23
N ARG A 26 -32.01 -8.88 -8.36
CA ARG A 26 -32.92 -8.80 -7.21
C ARG A 26 -33.02 -10.13 -6.47
N GLU A 27 -33.15 -11.22 -7.22
CA GLU A 27 -33.24 -12.59 -6.72
C GLU A 27 -31.93 -12.98 -6.04
N VAL A 28 -30.80 -12.67 -6.67
CA VAL A 28 -29.47 -12.88 -6.07
C VAL A 28 -29.33 -12.13 -4.74
N PHE A 29 -29.82 -10.90 -4.66
CA PHE A 29 -29.80 -10.12 -3.43
C PHE A 29 -30.67 -10.76 -2.32
N GLU A 30 -31.92 -11.10 -2.61
CA GLU A 30 -32.81 -11.71 -1.62
C GLU A 30 -32.29 -13.08 -1.15
N CYS A 31 -31.76 -13.92 -2.06
CA CYS A 31 -31.09 -15.16 -1.70
C CYS A 31 -29.90 -14.92 -0.76
N CYS A 32 -28.99 -13.99 -1.10
CA CYS A 32 -27.84 -13.68 -0.24
C CYS A 32 -28.28 -13.20 1.15
N LYS A 33 -29.31 -12.35 1.20
CA LYS A 33 -29.88 -11.84 2.44
C LYS A 33 -30.48 -12.98 3.27
N GLU A 34 -31.24 -13.88 2.66
CA GLU A 34 -31.82 -15.04 3.32
C GLU A 34 -30.74 -15.96 3.92
N TRP A 35 -29.68 -16.28 3.15
CA TRP A 35 -28.58 -17.12 3.62
C TRP A 35 -27.86 -16.49 4.82
N LEU A 36 -27.66 -15.16 4.81
CA LEU A 36 -27.10 -14.45 5.96
C LEU A 36 -28.07 -14.39 7.15
N LEU A 37 -29.38 -14.24 6.91
CA LEU A 37 -30.38 -14.23 7.98
C LEU A 37 -30.47 -15.59 8.68
N LYS A 38 -30.54 -16.68 7.91
CA LYS A 38 -30.60 -18.06 8.39
C LYS A 38 -29.23 -18.59 8.85
N CYS A 39 -28.16 -17.96 8.40
CA CYS A 39 -26.78 -18.40 8.62
C CYS A 39 -26.51 -19.81 8.08
N THR A 40 -27.12 -20.15 6.94
CA THR A 40 -26.95 -21.42 6.24
C THR A 40 -26.96 -21.20 4.74
N PHE A 41 -26.27 -22.06 4.01
CA PHE A 41 -26.37 -22.14 2.56
C PHE A 41 -27.32 -23.27 2.15
N PRO A 42 -27.91 -23.22 0.93
CA PRO A 42 -28.53 -24.37 0.31
C PRO A 42 -27.54 -25.53 0.17
N ALA A 43 -28.06 -26.75 0.06
CA ALA A 43 -27.23 -27.92 -0.23
C ALA A 43 -26.36 -27.67 -1.47
N ASP A 44 -25.12 -28.17 -1.43
CA ASP A 44 -24.15 -28.11 -2.53
C ASP A 44 -23.69 -26.70 -2.98
N PHE A 45 -24.28 -25.63 -2.43
CA PHE A 45 -23.96 -24.26 -2.84
C PHE A 45 -22.49 -23.90 -2.61
N ASN A 46 -21.91 -24.43 -1.54
CA ASN A 46 -20.52 -24.18 -1.15
C ASN A 46 -19.55 -25.24 -1.70
N ASN A 47 -19.99 -26.08 -2.64
CA ASN A 47 -19.11 -27.00 -3.37
C ASN A 47 -18.11 -26.18 -4.20
N THR A 48 -16.87 -26.65 -4.27
CA THR A 48 -15.77 -25.88 -4.84
C THR A 48 -14.83 -26.81 -5.61
N ASN A 49 -14.57 -26.47 -6.87
CA ASN A 49 -13.58 -27.18 -7.67
C ASN A 49 -12.17 -26.73 -7.26
N LEU A 50 -11.27 -27.68 -7.04
CA LEU A 50 -9.89 -27.43 -6.64
C LEU A 50 -8.97 -27.82 -7.80
N VAL A 51 -8.35 -26.81 -8.41
CA VAL A 51 -7.44 -26.98 -9.54
C VAL A 51 -5.99 -26.83 -9.06
N LEU A 52 -5.12 -27.74 -9.48
CA LEU A 52 -3.71 -27.73 -9.11
C LEU A 52 -2.87 -26.98 -10.17
N ILE A 53 -2.33 -25.82 -9.80
CA ILE A 53 -1.44 -25.05 -10.68
C ILE A 53 0.02 -25.33 -10.31
N PRO A 54 0.87 -25.80 -11.25
CA PRO A 54 2.27 -26.07 -10.97
C PRO A 54 3.03 -24.78 -10.65
N LYS A 55 3.89 -24.82 -9.63
CA LYS A 55 4.77 -23.71 -9.22
C LYS A 55 6.05 -23.63 -10.05
N LYS A 56 6.44 -24.76 -10.65
CA LYS A 56 7.68 -24.95 -11.41
C LYS A 56 7.45 -25.97 -12.54
N VAL A 57 8.31 -25.94 -13.55
CA VAL A 57 8.36 -26.97 -14.60
C VAL A 57 8.79 -28.30 -13.97
N GLY A 58 8.18 -29.41 -14.40
CA GLY A 58 8.45 -30.75 -13.85
C GLY A 58 7.92 -30.97 -12.43
N ALA A 59 6.82 -30.30 -12.05
CA ALA A 59 6.16 -30.51 -10.76
C ALA A 59 5.74 -31.98 -10.59
N ASN A 60 6.32 -32.67 -9.61
CA ASN A 60 6.15 -34.11 -9.41
C ASN A 60 5.59 -34.49 -8.03
N CYS A 61 5.34 -33.53 -7.16
CA CYS A 61 4.79 -33.77 -5.83
C CYS A 61 3.88 -32.62 -5.37
N MET A 62 2.95 -32.89 -4.45
CA MET A 62 1.91 -31.94 -4.04
C MET A 62 2.43 -30.57 -3.53
N LYS A 63 3.64 -30.52 -2.96
CA LYS A 63 4.26 -29.24 -2.55
C LYS A 63 4.58 -28.31 -3.72
N ASP A 64 4.77 -28.87 -4.91
CA ASP A 64 5.06 -28.14 -6.14
C ASP A 64 3.81 -27.58 -6.80
N PHE A 65 2.62 -27.87 -6.28
CA PHE A 65 1.36 -27.33 -6.80
C PHE A 65 0.79 -26.27 -5.85
N ARG A 66 0.05 -25.32 -6.43
CA ARG A 66 -0.86 -24.42 -5.70
C ARG A 66 -2.28 -24.93 -5.91
N PRO A 67 -3.00 -25.29 -4.85
CA PRO A 67 -4.42 -25.55 -4.96
C PRO A 67 -5.15 -24.21 -5.15
N ILE A 68 -5.88 -24.05 -6.24
CA ILE A 68 -6.73 -22.88 -6.48
C ILE A 68 -8.19 -23.32 -6.39
N ALA A 69 -8.92 -22.67 -5.49
CA ALA A 69 -10.32 -22.92 -5.22
C ALA A 69 -11.19 -22.10 -6.21
N LEU A 70 -11.88 -22.79 -7.11
CA LEU A 70 -12.86 -22.24 -8.04
C LEU A 70 -14.26 -22.31 -7.43
N CYS A 71 -14.61 -21.26 -6.70
CA CYS A 71 -15.93 -21.16 -6.06
C CYS A 71 -17.01 -20.67 -7.05
N ASN A 72 -18.27 -21.03 -6.81
CA ASN A 72 -19.42 -20.48 -7.53
C ASN A 72 -19.44 -18.94 -7.45
N VAL A 73 -19.91 -18.29 -8.52
CA VAL A 73 -19.90 -16.81 -8.59
C VAL A 73 -20.83 -16.20 -7.55
N LEU A 74 -21.98 -16.82 -7.28
CA LEU A 74 -22.91 -16.38 -6.23
C LEU A 74 -22.24 -16.38 -4.85
N TYR A 75 -21.52 -17.45 -4.50
CA TYR A 75 -20.72 -17.50 -3.27
C TYR A 75 -19.69 -16.36 -3.26
N LYS A 76 -18.96 -16.14 -4.36
CA LYS A 76 -17.96 -15.07 -4.47
C LYS A 76 -18.57 -13.67 -4.28
N ILE A 77 -19.82 -13.44 -4.71
CA ILE A 77 -20.54 -12.18 -4.48
C ILE A 77 -20.73 -11.97 -2.97
N LEU A 78 -21.30 -12.95 -2.27
CA LEU A 78 -21.53 -12.87 -0.82
C LEU A 78 -20.22 -12.72 -0.04
N ALA A 79 -19.22 -13.56 -0.35
CA ALA A 79 -17.89 -13.49 0.25
C ALA A 79 -17.22 -12.12 0.03
N LYS A 80 -17.44 -11.51 -1.14
CA LYS A 80 -16.95 -10.17 -1.46
C LYS A 80 -17.66 -9.09 -0.64
N VAL A 81 -18.97 -9.20 -0.40
CA VAL A 81 -19.72 -8.29 0.47
C VAL A 81 -19.17 -8.35 1.90
N LEU A 82 -18.98 -9.55 2.45
CA LEU A 82 -18.40 -9.73 3.78
C LEU A 82 -16.97 -9.19 3.85
N GLY A 83 -16.11 -9.53 2.88
CA GLY A 83 -14.74 -9.04 2.81
C GLY A 83 -14.65 -7.52 2.68
N ASN A 84 -15.55 -6.89 1.91
CA ASN A 84 -15.60 -5.44 1.79
C ASN A 84 -16.04 -4.76 3.09
N ARG A 85 -17.01 -5.33 3.83
CA ARG A 85 -17.39 -4.82 5.16
C ARG A 85 -16.24 -4.93 6.16
N LEU A 86 -15.53 -6.05 6.16
CA LEU A 86 -14.35 -6.26 7.01
C LEU A 86 -13.23 -5.25 6.70
N LYS A 87 -13.01 -4.93 5.42
CA LYS A 87 -11.98 -3.98 4.99
C LYS A 87 -12.15 -2.57 5.55
N ILE A 88 -13.37 -2.17 5.88
CA ILE A 88 -13.64 -0.83 6.41
C ILE A 88 -13.01 -0.67 7.80
N ILE A 89 -13.16 -1.69 8.64
CA ILE A 89 -12.62 -1.71 10.01
C ILE A 89 -11.20 -2.27 10.09
N LEU A 90 -10.72 -2.88 9.01
CA LEU A 90 -9.40 -3.52 8.97
C LEU A 90 -8.27 -2.56 9.39
N PRO A 91 -8.20 -1.29 8.96
CA PRO A 91 -7.14 -0.35 9.38
C PRO A 91 -7.04 -0.15 10.89
N ASP A 92 -8.17 -0.18 11.61
CA ASP A 92 -8.23 -0.03 13.07
C ASP A 92 -7.85 -1.33 13.79
N LEU A 93 -8.01 -2.46 13.10
CA LEU A 93 -7.66 -3.77 13.62
C LEU A 93 -6.18 -4.08 13.41
N ILE A 94 -5.58 -3.68 12.28
CA ILE A 94 -4.23 -4.08 11.90
C ILE A 94 -3.17 -3.01 12.16
N SER A 95 -2.00 -3.46 12.65
CA SER A 95 -0.83 -2.60 12.83
C SER A 95 -0.49 -1.84 11.56
N GLU A 96 -0.02 -0.60 11.69
CA GLU A 96 0.49 0.22 10.57
C GLU A 96 1.64 -0.46 9.80
N THR A 97 2.37 -1.37 10.44
CA THR A 97 3.44 -2.16 9.82
C THR A 97 2.93 -3.28 8.89
N GLN A 98 1.63 -3.59 8.89
CA GLN A 98 1.03 -4.56 7.98
C GLN A 98 0.66 -3.88 6.66
N SER A 99 1.41 -4.16 5.59
CA SER A 99 1.20 -3.54 4.27
C SER A 99 0.49 -4.45 3.25
N ALA A 100 0.57 -5.78 3.40
CA ALA A 100 0.01 -6.71 2.43
C ALA A 100 -1.53 -6.68 2.46
N PHE A 101 -2.15 -6.60 1.29
CA PHE A 101 -3.60 -6.61 1.06
C PHE A 101 -4.41 -5.47 1.72
N VAL A 102 -3.75 -4.40 2.18
CA VAL A 102 -4.39 -3.21 2.76
C VAL A 102 -4.43 -2.09 1.72
N PRO A 103 -5.61 -1.53 1.38
CA PRO A 103 -5.69 -0.39 0.50
C PRO A 103 -4.83 0.79 1.01
N GLY A 104 -4.10 1.45 0.12
CA GLY A 104 -3.27 2.62 0.44
C GLY A 104 -1.91 2.33 1.09
N ARG A 105 -1.62 1.08 1.51
CA ARG A 105 -0.31 0.69 2.04
C ARG A 105 0.52 -0.01 0.96
N SER A 106 1.81 0.34 0.85
CA SER A 106 2.72 -0.26 -0.12
C SER A 106 3.71 -1.17 0.61
N ILE A 107 3.95 -2.37 0.08
CA ILE A 107 4.99 -3.27 0.61
C ILE A 107 6.38 -2.61 0.60
N THR A 108 6.61 -1.68 -0.33
CA THR A 108 7.87 -0.92 -0.40
C THR A 108 8.10 -0.02 0.81
N ASP A 109 7.04 0.44 1.48
CA ASP A 109 7.16 1.23 2.71
C ASP A 109 7.80 0.40 3.83
N ASN A 110 7.34 -0.85 4.00
CA ASN A 110 7.91 -1.79 4.96
C ASN A 110 9.37 -2.11 4.64
N VAL A 111 9.72 -2.20 3.36
CA VAL A 111 11.10 -2.44 2.92
C VAL A 111 12.00 -1.27 3.34
N LEU A 112 11.58 -0.02 3.11
CA LEU A 112 12.34 1.17 3.53
C LEU A 112 12.54 1.18 5.05
N ILE A 113 11.48 0.93 5.82
CA ILE A 113 11.56 0.86 7.29
C ILE A 113 12.53 -0.24 7.72
N ALA A 114 12.43 -1.44 7.16
CA ALA A 114 13.30 -2.55 7.50
C ALA A 114 14.78 -2.23 7.23
N PHE A 115 15.08 -1.56 6.12
CA PHE A 115 16.43 -1.12 5.82
C PHE A 115 16.94 -0.04 6.78
N GLU A 116 16.11 0.94 7.19
CA GLU A 116 16.49 1.93 8.22
C GLU A 116 16.77 1.27 9.57
N VAL A 117 15.96 0.29 9.96
CA VAL A 117 16.17 -0.50 11.18
C VAL A 117 17.49 -1.27 11.11
N ILE A 118 17.75 -2.00 10.01
CA ILE A 118 19.01 -2.73 9.81
C ILE A 118 20.20 -1.76 9.82
N HIS A 119 20.05 -0.59 9.21
CA HIS A 119 21.09 0.44 9.16
C HIS A 119 21.40 1.00 10.55
N HIS A 120 20.36 1.31 11.34
CA HIS A 120 20.52 1.70 12.75
C HIS A 120 21.23 0.62 13.56
N MET A 121 20.80 -0.64 13.42
CA MET A 121 21.43 -1.78 14.09
C MET A 121 22.92 -1.94 13.74
N LYS A 122 23.29 -1.73 12.46
CA LYS A 122 24.69 -1.82 12.01
C LYS A 122 25.59 -0.73 12.58
N ARG A 123 25.03 0.44 12.90
CA ARG A 123 25.76 1.61 13.42
C ARG A 123 25.86 1.64 14.95
N LYS A 124 25.04 0.84 15.64
CA LYS A 124 25.09 0.72 17.11
C LYS A 124 26.29 -0.15 17.49
N HIS A 125 27.44 0.49 17.75
CA HIS A 125 28.70 -0.17 18.10
C HIS A 125 29.05 -0.13 19.61
N GLY A 126 28.16 0.40 20.47
CA GLY A 126 28.37 0.51 21.91
C GLY A 126 27.07 0.47 22.73
N GLY A 127 27.21 0.17 24.03
CA GLY A 127 26.11 -0.08 24.97
C GLY A 127 25.86 -1.57 25.23
N GLY A 128 25.33 -1.91 26.41
CA GLY A 128 25.06 -3.31 26.81
C GLY A 128 23.92 -4.02 26.07
N GLU A 129 23.22 -3.32 25.18
CA GLU A 129 22.05 -3.83 24.45
C GLU A 129 22.29 -3.90 22.93
N GLY A 130 22.27 -5.11 22.37
CA GLY A 130 22.33 -5.36 20.93
C GLY A 130 20.95 -5.44 20.25
N GLY A 131 20.92 -5.33 18.92
CA GLY A 131 19.70 -5.56 18.13
C GLY A 131 19.73 -6.90 17.39
N VAL A 132 18.57 -7.56 17.26
CA VAL A 132 18.40 -8.79 16.47
C VAL A 132 17.26 -8.62 15.47
N ALA A 133 17.44 -9.11 14.25
CA ALA A 133 16.40 -9.15 13.22
C ALA A 133 15.98 -10.60 12.97
N LEU A 134 14.68 -10.88 13.09
CA LEU A 134 14.09 -12.21 12.89
C LEU A 134 13.28 -12.22 11.59
N LYS A 135 13.51 -13.24 10.76
CA LYS A 135 12.71 -13.48 9.55
C LYS A 135 11.86 -14.73 9.79
N LEU A 136 10.56 -14.54 9.95
CA LEU A 136 9.59 -15.61 10.13
C LEU A 136 8.82 -15.83 8.83
N ASP A 137 8.58 -17.10 8.48
CA ASP A 137 7.78 -17.49 7.32
C ASP A 137 6.81 -18.60 7.71
N ILE A 138 5.56 -18.49 7.29
CA ILE A 138 4.49 -19.40 7.68
C ILE A 138 4.31 -20.42 6.57
N SER A 139 4.66 -21.68 6.85
CA SER A 139 4.42 -22.77 5.92
C SER A 139 2.93 -22.99 5.72
N LYS A 140 2.45 -22.85 4.47
CA LYS A 140 1.06 -23.11 4.06
C LYS A 140 0.03 -22.31 4.88
N ALA A 141 0.21 -20.99 4.95
CA ALA A 141 -0.60 -20.09 5.76
C ALA A 141 -2.12 -20.23 5.54
N TYR A 142 -2.58 -20.43 4.30
CA TYR A 142 -4.00 -20.65 3.99
C TYR A 142 -4.47 -22.04 4.44
N ASP A 143 -3.72 -23.10 4.14
CA ASP A 143 -4.17 -24.48 4.34
C ASP A 143 -4.19 -24.94 5.81
N ARG A 144 -3.51 -24.22 6.70
CA ARG A 144 -3.28 -24.64 8.10
C ARG A 144 -4.10 -23.89 9.15
N VAL A 145 -4.93 -22.94 8.74
CA VAL A 145 -5.75 -22.15 9.68
C VAL A 145 -6.72 -23.03 10.44
N ASP A 146 -6.53 -23.19 11.75
CA ASP A 146 -7.49 -23.88 12.60
C ASP A 146 -8.78 -23.05 12.76
N TRP A 147 -9.92 -23.69 12.56
CA TRP A 147 -11.23 -23.03 12.57
C TRP A 147 -11.71 -22.66 13.98
N ASN A 148 -11.39 -23.48 14.98
CA ASN A 148 -11.71 -23.14 16.37
C ASN A 148 -10.91 -21.91 16.79
N PHE A 149 -9.62 -21.88 16.47
CA PHE A 149 -8.76 -20.73 16.70
C PHE A 149 -9.29 -19.46 16.03
N LEU A 150 -9.66 -19.53 14.75
CA LEU A 150 -10.26 -18.40 14.01
C LEU A 150 -11.53 -17.88 14.71
N LYS A 151 -12.43 -18.79 15.11
CA LYS A 151 -13.67 -18.47 15.83
C LYS A 151 -13.40 -17.78 17.17
N HIS A 152 -12.51 -18.33 17.99
CA HIS A 152 -12.15 -17.76 19.29
C HIS A 152 -11.48 -16.39 19.12
N ARG A 153 -10.64 -16.21 18.10
CA ARG A 153 -10.04 -14.90 17.85
C ARG A 153 -11.08 -13.86 17.52
N MET A 154 -11.96 -14.12 16.56
CA MET A 154 -12.96 -13.14 16.17
C MET A 154 -13.80 -12.70 17.39
N ARG A 155 -14.13 -13.64 18.30
CA ARG A 155 -14.76 -13.32 19.59
C ARG A 155 -13.92 -12.37 20.44
N SER A 156 -12.64 -12.67 20.63
CA SER A 156 -11.72 -11.83 21.41
C SER A 156 -11.44 -10.45 20.80
N MET A 157 -11.77 -10.24 19.53
CA MET A 157 -11.73 -8.92 18.87
C MET A 157 -13.03 -8.13 19.04
N GLY A 158 -14.04 -8.69 19.70
CA GLY A 158 -15.35 -8.05 19.85
C GLY A 158 -16.29 -8.26 18.66
N PHE A 159 -16.00 -9.15 17.70
CA PHE A 159 -16.98 -9.47 16.68
C PHE A 159 -18.19 -10.17 17.30
N CYS A 160 -19.38 -9.75 16.88
CA CYS A 160 -20.61 -10.37 17.32
C CYS A 160 -20.72 -11.81 16.80
N ASN A 161 -21.43 -12.67 17.55
CA ASN A 161 -21.62 -14.08 17.17
C ASN A 161 -22.24 -14.23 15.77
N ARG A 162 -23.10 -13.30 15.36
CA ARG A 162 -23.70 -13.31 14.02
C ARG A 162 -22.64 -13.21 12.92
N TRP A 163 -21.73 -12.25 13.04
CA TRP A 163 -20.63 -12.08 12.09
C TRP A 163 -19.73 -13.31 12.04
N ILE A 164 -19.35 -13.81 13.22
CA ILE A 164 -18.54 -15.02 13.36
C ILE A 164 -19.20 -16.19 12.65
N ASN A 165 -20.50 -16.40 12.86
CA ASN A 165 -21.22 -17.49 12.23
C ASN A 165 -21.28 -17.33 10.71
N TRP A 166 -21.38 -16.12 10.15
CA TRP A 166 -21.27 -15.90 8.70
C TRP A 166 -19.90 -16.28 8.14
N ILE A 167 -18.83 -15.90 8.83
CA ILE A 167 -17.46 -16.26 8.44
C ILE A 167 -17.27 -17.78 8.53
N MET A 168 -17.74 -18.40 9.61
CA MET A 168 -17.67 -19.85 9.78
C MET A 168 -18.52 -20.59 8.75
N MET A 169 -19.73 -20.11 8.45
CA MET A 169 -20.58 -20.65 7.38
C MET A 169 -19.81 -20.66 6.05
N CYS A 170 -19.08 -19.60 5.72
CA CYS A 170 -18.24 -19.55 4.53
C CYS A 170 -17.11 -20.59 4.60
N ALA A 171 -16.32 -20.58 5.67
CA ALA A 171 -15.09 -21.36 5.78
C ALA A 171 -15.32 -22.87 6.02
N SER A 172 -16.31 -23.23 6.86
CA SER A 172 -16.43 -24.59 7.40
C SER A 172 -17.41 -25.50 6.68
N THR A 173 -18.26 -24.97 5.80
CA THR A 173 -19.27 -25.76 5.07
C THR A 173 -18.83 -26.15 3.66
N VAL A 174 -17.58 -25.87 3.30
CA VAL A 174 -17.04 -26.14 1.95
C VAL A 174 -16.86 -27.64 1.75
N SER A 175 -17.16 -28.11 0.53
CA SER A 175 -16.79 -29.43 0.03
C SER A 175 -15.96 -29.25 -1.24
N TYR A 176 -14.81 -29.92 -1.33
CA TYR A 176 -13.92 -29.82 -2.48
C TYR A 176 -14.05 -31.03 -3.39
N GLU A 177 -14.00 -30.78 -4.70
CA GLU A 177 -13.69 -31.77 -5.72
C GLU A 177 -12.40 -31.36 -6.42
N VAL A 178 -11.41 -32.24 -6.44
CA VAL A 178 -10.13 -31.98 -7.08
C VAL A 178 -10.24 -32.29 -8.56
N CYS A 179 -10.03 -31.30 -9.42
CA CYS A 179 -10.04 -31.48 -10.86
C CYS A 179 -8.64 -31.87 -11.34
N VAL A 180 -8.49 -33.08 -11.88
CA VAL A 180 -7.24 -33.61 -12.43
C VAL A 180 -7.51 -34.17 -13.82
N ASN A 181 -6.82 -33.64 -14.84
CA ASN A 181 -6.92 -34.09 -16.23
C ASN A 181 -8.36 -34.19 -16.80
N GLY A 182 -9.24 -33.28 -16.38
CA GLY A 182 -10.64 -33.25 -16.83
C GLY A 182 -11.60 -34.10 -16.00
N SER A 183 -11.10 -34.89 -15.05
CA SER A 183 -11.90 -35.69 -14.12
C SER A 183 -11.95 -35.04 -12.74
N SER A 184 -13.10 -35.13 -12.06
CA SER A 184 -13.27 -34.69 -10.66
C SER A 184 -13.05 -35.85 -9.69
N VAL A 185 -12.31 -35.61 -8.62
CA VAL A 185 -12.05 -36.57 -7.53
C VAL A 185 -12.47 -35.95 -6.20
N GLY A 186 -13.38 -36.59 -5.47
CA GLY A 186 -13.94 -36.07 -4.22
C GLY A 186 -15.11 -36.92 -3.69
N PRO A 187 -15.90 -36.42 -2.72
CA PRO A 187 -15.74 -35.12 -2.06
C PRO A 187 -14.65 -35.13 -0.98
N ILE A 188 -13.98 -33.99 -0.80
CA ILE A 188 -13.07 -33.74 0.33
C ILE A 188 -13.67 -32.66 1.22
N THR A 189 -14.06 -33.03 2.43
CA THR A 189 -14.52 -32.09 3.45
C THR A 189 -13.33 -31.67 4.33
N PRO A 190 -12.81 -30.44 4.19
CA PRO A 190 -11.73 -29.97 5.05
C PRO A 190 -12.21 -29.82 6.49
N LYS A 191 -11.27 -29.89 7.44
CA LYS A 191 -11.50 -29.58 8.85
C LYS A 191 -10.79 -28.31 9.31
N ARG A 192 -10.00 -27.70 8.42
CA ARG A 192 -9.19 -26.50 8.66
C ARG A 192 -8.82 -25.85 7.32
N GLY A 193 -8.28 -24.64 7.39
CA GLY A 193 -7.75 -23.88 6.28
C GLY A 193 -8.75 -22.90 5.67
N LEU A 194 -8.25 -22.06 4.78
CA LEU A 194 -8.97 -21.06 4.03
C LEU A 194 -8.71 -21.27 2.53
N ARG A 195 -9.68 -20.91 1.69
CA ARG A 195 -9.62 -21.13 0.24
C ARG A 195 -8.65 -20.17 -0.45
N GLN A 196 -7.65 -20.71 -1.13
CA GLN A 196 -6.82 -19.92 -2.02
C GLN A 196 -7.59 -19.54 -3.28
N GLY A 197 -7.88 -18.24 -3.47
CA GLY A 197 -8.70 -17.72 -4.58
C GLY A 197 -10.09 -17.21 -4.15
N ASP A 198 -10.47 -17.42 -2.89
CA ASP A 198 -11.69 -16.88 -2.30
C ASP A 198 -11.51 -15.39 -1.93
N PRO A 199 -12.42 -14.49 -2.33
CA PRO A 199 -12.37 -13.06 -1.99
C PRO A 199 -12.28 -12.74 -0.49
N LEU A 200 -12.79 -13.62 0.39
CA LEU A 200 -12.79 -13.41 1.84
C LEU A 200 -11.48 -13.85 2.51
N SER A 201 -10.79 -14.83 1.91
CA SER A 201 -9.63 -15.48 2.53
C SER A 201 -8.43 -14.55 2.75
N PRO A 202 -8.04 -13.64 1.82
CA PRO A 202 -6.96 -12.69 2.06
C PRO A 202 -7.20 -11.78 3.27
N THR A 203 -8.44 -11.30 3.46
CA THR A 203 -8.80 -10.45 4.61
C THR A 203 -8.76 -11.20 5.94
N LEU A 204 -9.15 -12.48 5.95
CA LEU A 204 -9.02 -13.33 7.14
C LEU A 204 -7.57 -13.73 7.42
N CYS A 205 -6.76 -13.95 6.38
CA CYS A 205 -5.33 -14.22 6.55
C CYS A 205 -4.57 -13.03 7.12
N GLN A 206 -4.92 -11.79 6.76
CA GLN A 206 -4.35 -10.60 7.41
C GLN A 206 -4.63 -10.56 8.91
N GLU A 207 -5.83 -10.98 9.34
CA GLU A 207 -6.16 -11.08 10.76
C GLU A 207 -5.32 -12.14 11.47
N ILE A 208 -5.08 -13.29 10.82
CA ILE A 208 -4.25 -14.36 11.35
C ILE A 208 -2.76 -13.95 11.41
N GLU A 209 -2.27 -13.23 10.39
CA GLU A 209 -0.90 -12.67 10.38
C GLU A 209 -0.72 -11.64 11.49
N ARG A 210 -1.73 -10.79 11.75
CA ARG A 210 -1.73 -9.89 12.91
C ARG A 210 -1.65 -10.64 14.23
N MET A 211 -2.31 -11.79 14.36
CA MET A 211 -2.23 -12.60 15.57
C MET A 211 -0.84 -13.19 15.78
N LEU A 212 -0.21 -13.68 14.73
CA LEU A 212 1.17 -14.16 14.82
C LEU A 212 2.06 -13.00 15.25
N ASN A 213 1.91 -11.81 14.65
CA ASN A 213 2.61 -10.63 15.12
C ASN A 213 2.32 -10.36 16.61
N ASN A 214 1.07 -10.25 17.07
CA ASN A 214 0.76 -9.98 18.48
C ASN A 214 1.18 -11.10 19.45
N PHE A 215 1.23 -12.35 19.01
CA PHE A 215 1.71 -13.49 19.78
C PHE A 215 3.24 -13.49 19.91
N TRP A 216 3.96 -13.15 18.84
CA TRP A 216 5.43 -13.02 18.85
C TRP A 216 5.93 -11.74 19.52
N TRP A 217 5.10 -10.69 19.54
CA TRP A 217 5.44 -9.40 20.15
C TRP A 217 4.98 -9.28 21.62
N ASN A 218 4.66 -10.41 22.27
CA ASN A 218 4.61 -10.53 23.72
C ASN A 218 5.35 -11.80 24.20
N SER A 219 6.53 -11.57 24.78
CA SER A 219 7.47 -12.50 25.46
C SER A 219 8.33 -13.46 24.62
N GLY A 220 9.67 -13.29 24.75
CA GLY A 220 10.61 -14.42 24.96
C GLY A 220 11.62 -14.85 23.87
N ASN A 221 12.78 -14.16 23.80
CA ASN A 221 14.20 -14.54 23.48
C ASN A 221 14.69 -15.64 22.47
N GLY A 222 15.63 -15.20 21.58
CA GLY A 222 16.85 -15.91 21.02
C GLY A 222 16.70 -16.88 19.80
N GLY A 223 17.57 -17.05 18.79
CA GLY A 223 18.87 -16.49 18.33
C GLY A 223 19.48 -17.33 17.14
N ASN A 224 20.30 -16.70 16.27
CA ASN A 224 21.27 -17.18 15.23
C ASN A 224 20.97 -17.25 13.70
N LYS A 225 21.96 -16.85 12.86
CA LYS A 225 21.90 -16.48 11.41
C LYS A 225 22.72 -17.38 10.46
N GLY A 226 22.45 -17.34 9.15
CA GLY A 226 23.25 -17.96 8.06
C GLY A 226 23.50 -17.06 6.82
N ILE A 227 24.52 -17.44 6.01
CA ILE A 227 25.29 -16.67 5.00
C ILE A 227 24.70 -16.74 3.57
N ARG A 228 25.05 -15.79 2.66
CA ARG A 228 24.69 -15.79 1.22
C ARG A 228 25.90 -15.58 0.29
N TRP A 229 25.81 -16.16 -0.92
CA TRP A 229 26.94 -16.73 -1.66
C TRP A 229 27.31 -16.14 -3.05
N LEU A 230 26.72 -15.05 -3.59
CA LEU A 230 27.21 -14.43 -4.85
C LEU A 230 26.71 -12.99 -5.07
N SER A 231 27.46 -12.21 -5.86
CA SER A 231 27.27 -10.77 -6.11
C SER A 231 26.25 -10.44 -7.21
N TRP A 232 25.63 -9.27 -7.08
CA TRP A 232 24.54 -8.76 -7.91
C TRP A 232 24.97 -8.37 -9.33
N ASP A 233 26.24 -8.04 -9.50
CA ASP A 233 26.82 -7.61 -10.78
C ASP A 233 26.78 -8.74 -11.83
N SER A 234 26.96 -9.99 -11.39
CA SER A 234 26.82 -11.17 -12.26
C SER A 234 25.37 -11.45 -12.68
N LEU A 235 24.38 -11.04 -11.88
CA LEU A 235 22.96 -11.30 -12.13
C LEU A 235 22.32 -10.28 -13.08
N SER A 236 22.87 -9.06 -13.16
CA SER A 236 22.27 -7.94 -13.89
C SER A 236 22.72 -7.79 -15.34
N SER A 237 23.68 -8.60 -15.80
CA SER A 237 24.17 -8.55 -17.18
C SER A 237 23.12 -8.99 -18.23
N PRO A 238 23.20 -8.54 -19.50
CA PRO A 238 22.32 -9.01 -20.58
C PRO A 238 22.50 -10.50 -20.90
N LYS A 239 21.44 -11.18 -21.37
CA LYS A 239 21.49 -12.62 -21.73
C LYS A 239 22.52 -12.93 -22.80
N CYS A 240 22.72 -12.02 -23.76
CA CYS A 240 23.74 -12.15 -24.82
C CYS A 240 25.19 -12.02 -24.31
N LYS A 241 25.41 -11.64 -23.05
CA LYS A 241 26.72 -11.56 -22.39
C LYS A 241 26.82 -12.47 -21.14
N GLY A 242 25.89 -13.41 -20.99
CA GLY A 242 25.89 -14.38 -19.88
C GLY A 242 25.14 -13.96 -18.60
N GLY A 243 24.32 -12.90 -18.59
CA GLY A 243 23.48 -12.51 -17.44
C GLY A 243 21.96 -12.69 -17.63
N LEU A 244 21.13 -12.27 -16.68
CA LEU A 244 19.68 -12.59 -16.65
C LEU A 244 18.73 -11.48 -17.15
N SER A 245 19.24 -10.34 -17.63
CA SER A 245 18.44 -9.22 -18.22
C SER A 245 17.38 -8.60 -17.28
N PHE A 246 17.78 -8.23 -16.06
CA PHE A 246 16.96 -7.35 -15.21
C PHE A 246 16.93 -5.91 -15.77
N ARG A 247 15.79 -5.20 -15.61
CA ARG A 247 15.53 -3.84 -16.15
C ARG A 247 16.57 -2.81 -15.68
N ASN A 248 16.73 -1.67 -16.38
CA ASN A 248 17.57 -0.54 -15.96
C ASN A 248 17.13 -0.05 -14.57
N MET A 249 17.80 -0.58 -13.55
CA MET A 249 17.45 -0.39 -12.14
C MET A 249 17.67 1.04 -11.70
N HIS A 250 18.58 1.79 -12.32
CA HIS A 250 18.91 3.14 -11.88
C HIS A 250 17.72 4.09 -12.10
N GLY A 251 17.18 4.14 -13.32
CA GLY A 251 15.99 4.95 -13.62
C GLY A 251 14.75 4.49 -12.86
N PHE A 252 14.52 3.17 -12.79
CA PHE A 252 13.40 2.60 -12.05
C PHE A 252 13.48 2.88 -10.54
N ASN A 253 14.68 2.79 -9.94
CA ASN A 253 14.91 3.11 -8.54
C ASN A 253 14.70 4.60 -8.27
N ILE A 254 15.18 5.50 -9.13
CA ILE A 254 14.94 6.94 -8.99
C ILE A 254 13.44 7.25 -9.01
N SER A 255 12.68 6.65 -9.93
CA SER A 255 11.22 6.83 -9.96
C SER A 255 10.51 6.28 -8.72
N LEU A 256 10.95 5.13 -8.20
CA LEU A 256 10.38 4.54 -6.98
C LEU A 256 10.70 5.39 -5.74
N LEU A 257 11.94 5.85 -5.62
CA LEU A 257 12.39 6.77 -4.57
C LEU A 257 11.62 8.10 -4.66
N GLY A 258 11.40 8.60 -5.88
CA GLY A 258 10.59 9.79 -6.10
C GLY A 258 9.14 9.62 -5.63
N LYS A 259 8.53 8.46 -5.88
CA LYS A 259 7.19 8.17 -5.33
C LYS A 259 7.16 8.23 -3.80
N HIS A 260 8.23 7.82 -3.13
CA HIS A 260 8.34 7.92 -1.68
C HIS A 260 8.54 9.35 -1.20
N CYS A 261 9.39 10.15 -1.86
CA CYS A 261 9.51 11.59 -1.59
C CYS A 261 8.14 12.29 -1.73
N TRP A 262 7.37 11.97 -2.79
CA TRP A 262 6.02 12.49 -2.99
C TRP A 262 5.05 12.08 -1.87
N LYS A 263 5.18 10.84 -1.38
CA LYS A 263 4.39 10.32 -0.26
C LYS A 263 4.71 11.03 1.06
N PHE A 264 5.97 11.36 1.33
CA PHE A 264 6.35 12.08 2.54
C PHE A 264 5.70 13.46 2.62
N ILE A 265 5.55 14.13 1.48
CA ILE A 265 4.89 15.44 1.38
C ILE A 265 3.38 15.31 1.55
N ASN A 266 2.73 14.40 0.83
CA ASN A 266 1.26 14.33 0.78
C ASN A 266 0.63 13.46 1.87
N GLN A 267 1.41 12.61 2.53
CA GLN A 267 0.95 11.68 3.57
C GLN A 267 1.93 11.68 4.76
N PRO A 268 2.08 12.80 5.48
CA PRO A 268 3.07 12.94 6.56
C PRO A 268 2.79 12.00 7.75
N GLN A 269 1.53 11.57 7.92
CA GLN A 269 1.11 10.69 9.01
C GLN A 269 1.43 9.20 8.77
N ALA A 270 1.75 8.81 7.53
CA ALA A 270 2.13 7.42 7.26
C ALA A 270 3.40 7.06 8.04
N LEU A 271 3.47 5.83 8.58
CA LEU A 271 4.59 5.37 9.41
C LEU A 271 5.96 5.64 8.78
N VAL A 272 6.12 5.32 7.50
CA VAL A 272 7.37 5.58 6.75
C VAL A 272 7.68 7.08 6.67
N SER A 273 6.66 7.93 6.46
CA SER A 273 6.84 9.38 6.46
C SER A 273 7.27 9.87 7.83
N ARG A 274 6.59 9.45 8.91
CA ARG A 274 6.92 9.84 10.29
C ARG A 274 8.35 9.48 10.66
N VAL A 275 8.80 8.27 10.31
CA VAL A 275 10.18 7.81 10.57
C VAL A 275 11.20 8.65 9.81
N PHE A 276 10.98 8.91 8.51
CA PHE A 276 11.94 9.66 7.70
C PHE A 276 11.93 11.17 7.99
N ILE A 277 10.75 11.76 8.23
CA ILE A 277 10.60 13.16 8.67
C ILE A 277 11.35 13.34 9.98
N ALA A 278 11.01 12.57 11.02
CA ALA A 278 11.62 12.72 12.34
C ALA A 278 13.14 12.52 12.32
N ARG A 279 13.66 11.66 11.44
CA ARG A 279 15.09 11.34 11.38
C ARG A 279 15.91 12.31 10.54
N TYR A 280 15.37 12.81 9.43
CA TYR A 280 16.16 13.50 8.41
C TYR A 280 15.73 14.95 8.15
N PHE A 281 14.52 15.33 8.52
CA PHE A 281 13.99 16.68 8.30
C PHE A 281 12.84 16.99 9.28
N SER A 282 13.13 16.91 10.59
CA SER A 282 12.14 17.14 11.65
C SER A 282 11.66 18.60 11.69
N ASP A 283 12.59 19.54 11.47
CA ASP A 283 12.35 20.97 11.65
C ASP A 283 12.18 21.72 10.31
N SER A 284 12.08 20.98 9.20
CA SER A 284 12.04 21.58 7.86
C SER A 284 11.26 20.76 6.86
N HIS A 285 10.94 21.36 5.71
CA HIS A 285 10.31 20.65 4.60
C HIS A 285 11.32 19.73 3.91
N LEU A 286 10.86 18.64 3.27
CA LEU A 286 11.73 17.74 2.48
C LEU A 286 12.62 18.51 1.48
N LEU A 287 12.10 19.62 0.94
CA LEU A 287 12.82 20.60 0.09
C LEU A 287 14.10 21.12 0.74
N LYS A 288 14.04 21.49 2.01
CA LYS A 288 15.14 22.08 2.78
C LYS A 288 15.99 21.02 3.50
N ALA A 289 15.56 19.76 3.49
CA ALA A 289 16.33 18.65 4.03
C ALA A 289 17.72 18.58 3.40
N SER A 290 18.77 18.54 4.22
CA SER A 290 20.15 18.37 3.77
C SER A 290 20.51 16.88 3.70
N LYS A 291 21.55 16.55 2.94
CA LYS A 291 22.03 15.16 2.83
C LYS A 291 22.52 14.60 4.19
N GLY A 292 22.88 15.49 5.13
CA GLY A 292 23.44 15.18 6.43
C GLY A 292 24.93 14.77 6.38
N THR A 293 25.61 14.87 7.54
CA THR A 293 27.00 14.44 7.78
C THR A 293 27.11 12.92 8.07
N ALA A 294 28.34 12.42 8.28
CA ALA A 294 28.72 11.01 8.43
C ALA A 294 27.78 10.22 9.36
N GLY A 295 26.78 9.53 8.77
CA GLY A 295 25.64 9.04 9.55
C GLY A 295 24.36 8.81 8.76
N SER A 296 24.26 9.27 7.52
CA SER A 296 23.10 9.01 6.66
C SER A 296 22.98 7.54 6.25
N SER A 297 21.75 7.05 6.05
CA SER A 297 21.51 5.73 5.47
C SER A 297 21.73 5.74 3.95
N PHE A 298 22.01 4.57 3.39
CA PHE A 298 22.10 4.41 1.93
C PHE A 298 20.77 4.79 1.25
N ILE A 299 19.65 4.50 1.91
CA ILE A 299 18.32 4.84 1.42
C ILE A 299 18.08 6.34 1.43
N TRP A 300 18.43 7.04 2.51
CA TRP A 300 18.34 8.50 2.56
C TRP A 300 19.21 9.14 1.49
N THR A 301 20.41 8.61 1.29
CA THR A 301 21.30 9.07 0.21
C THR A 301 20.64 8.93 -1.17
N GLY A 302 19.98 7.79 -1.42
CA GLY A 302 19.21 7.57 -2.65
C GLY A 302 17.99 8.48 -2.76
N LEU A 303 17.21 8.65 -1.69
CA LEU A 303 16.07 9.55 -1.63
C LEU A 303 16.48 11.01 -1.85
N PHE A 304 17.62 11.42 -1.31
CA PHE A 304 18.20 12.75 -1.51
C PHE A 304 18.61 12.96 -2.98
N ALA A 305 19.20 11.96 -3.63
CA ALA A 305 19.51 12.04 -5.07
C ALA A 305 18.24 12.05 -5.93
N ALA A 306 17.22 11.25 -5.58
CA ALA A 306 15.94 11.23 -6.29
C ALA A 306 15.12 12.51 -6.07
N LYS A 307 15.27 13.14 -4.90
CA LYS A 307 14.69 14.43 -4.56
C LYS A 307 15.11 15.51 -5.58
N GLU A 308 16.38 15.57 -5.97
CA GLU A 308 16.86 16.52 -6.99
C GLU A 308 16.20 16.29 -8.36
N ALA A 309 15.99 15.03 -8.75
CA ALA A 309 15.31 14.69 -10.00
C ALA A 309 13.82 15.06 -9.97
N LEU A 310 13.14 14.85 -8.85
CA LEU A 310 11.75 15.28 -8.63
C LEU A 310 11.60 16.79 -8.72
N PHE A 311 12.55 17.54 -8.16
CA PHE A 311 12.45 18.99 -8.08
C PHE A 311 12.46 19.70 -9.41
N LYS A 312 13.01 19.08 -10.45
CA LYS A 312 12.95 19.65 -11.80
C LYS A 312 11.51 19.97 -12.23
N GLY A 313 10.50 19.17 -11.85
CA GLY A 313 9.09 19.46 -12.16
C GLY A 313 8.25 19.91 -10.97
N PHE A 314 8.85 20.09 -9.79
CA PHE A 314 8.12 20.36 -8.56
C PHE A 314 7.64 21.81 -8.50
N ARG A 315 6.37 22.01 -8.12
CA ARG A 315 5.82 23.35 -7.89
C ARG A 315 4.75 23.35 -6.80
N TRP A 316 4.74 24.38 -5.97
CA TRP A 316 3.61 24.71 -5.12
C TRP A 316 2.44 25.30 -5.91
N VAL A 317 1.24 24.85 -5.56
CA VAL A 317 -0.03 25.40 -6.02
C VAL A 317 -0.63 26.14 -4.84
N LEU A 318 -0.78 27.44 -5.02
CA LEU A 318 -1.30 28.36 -4.00
C LEU A 318 -2.69 27.95 -3.53
N GLY A 319 -2.83 27.81 -2.22
CA GLY A 319 -4.06 27.65 -1.47
C GLY A 319 -4.26 28.86 -0.55
N ASP A 320 -3.88 28.72 0.72
CA ASP A 320 -3.96 29.77 1.73
C ASP A 320 -2.67 30.59 1.89
N GLY A 321 -1.58 30.18 1.22
CA GLY A 321 -0.31 30.88 1.16
C GLY A 321 0.53 30.80 2.44
N LYS A 322 0.11 30.04 3.46
CA LYS A 322 0.78 29.97 4.77
C LYS A 322 1.97 29.03 4.77
N ALA A 323 1.99 28.03 3.90
CA ALA A 323 3.08 27.06 3.80
C ALA A 323 4.22 27.58 2.90
N ILE A 324 3.88 28.38 1.89
CA ILE A 324 4.79 28.81 0.81
C ILE A 324 5.58 30.05 1.22
N VAL A 325 6.91 29.98 1.18
CA VAL A 325 7.80 31.14 1.31
C VAL A 325 7.88 31.86 -0.04
N ALA A 326 7.51 33.14 -0.07
CA ALA A 326 7.24 33.86 -1.32
C ALA A 326 8.43 33.89 -2.29
N VAL A 327 9.65 34.04 -1.78
CA VAL A 327 10.87 34.20 -2.59
C VAL A 327 11.59 32.86 -2.83
N GLU A 328 11.62 31.98 -1.82
CA GLU A 328 12.46 30.77 -1.86
C GLU A 328 11.78 29.58 -2.55
N ASP A 329 10.46 29.45 -2.39
CA ASP A 329 9.72 28.29 -2.85
C ASP A 329 9.31 28.41 -4.34
N PRO A 330 9.28 27.31 -5.09
CA PRO A 330 8.87 27.31 -6.49
C PRO A 330 7.33 27.28 -6.61
N TRP A 331 6.66 28.40 -6.82
CA TRP A 331 5.17 28.48 -6.90
C TRP A 331 4.59 29.23 -8.12
N LEU A 332 5.40 29.99 -8.86
CA LEU A 332 5.00 30.77 -10.04
C LEU A 332 4.84 29.90 -11.30
N ARG A 333 4.01 30.33 -12.27
CA ARG A 333 3.79 29.59 -13.53
C ARG A 333 4.78 30.01 -14.64
N ARG A 334 6.08 29.77 -14.46
CA ARG A 334 7.15 30.22 -15.40
C ARG A 334 8.03 29.07 -15.92
N LYS A 335 8.80 29.34 -16.98
CA LYS A 335 9.41 28.32 -17.87
C LYS A 335 10.67 27.60 -17.34
N ARG A 336 11.29 27.97 -16.22
CA ARG A 336 12.57 27.36 -15.80
C ARG A 336 12.62 26.70 -14.42
N ASP A 337 12.10 27.33 -13.38
CA ASP A 337 12.23 26.81 -12.01
C ASP A 337 11.05 27.15 -11.09
N PHE A 338 10.06 27.86 -11.62
CA PHE A 338 8.86 28.32 -10.92
C PHE A 338 9.13 29.27 -9.74
N LYS A 339 10.31 29.89 -9.66
CA LYS A 339 10.69 30.79 -8.56
C LYS A 339 10.58 32.27 -8.95
N VAL A 340 10.67 33.13 -7.94
CA VAL A 340 10.91 34.56 -8.08
C VAL A 340 12.41 34.74 -8.35
N GLU A 341 12.78 35.47 -9.41
CA GLU A 341 14.19 35.60 -9.82
C GLU A 341 14.82 36.88 -9.26
N ASN A 342 14.09 38.01 -9.27
CA ASN A 342 14.65 39.31 -8.93
C ASN A 342 13.77 40.06 -7.93
N CYS A 343 14.15 40.03 -6.65
CA CYS A 343 13.52 40.81 -5.59
C CYS A 343 14.50 41.84 -5.02
N HIS A 344 14.23 43.13 -5.25
CA HIS A 344 15.13 44.23 -4.89
C HIS A 344 15.08 44.64 -3.40
N MET A 345 14.20 44.05 -2.57
CA MET A 345 14.08 44.43 -1.14
C MET A 345 13.97 43.28 -0.12
N TYR A 346 14.02 42.00 -0.54
CA TYR A 346 13.80 40.83 0.35
C TYR A 346 14.99 39.87 0.46
N GLU A 347 16.21 40.37 0.61
CA GLU A 347 17.27 39.46 1.11
C GLU A 347 17.03 39.16 2.60
N GLY A 348 16.56 37.94 2.91
CA GLY A 348 16.59 37.37 4.26
C GLY A 348 15.29 37.35 5.08
N ARG A 349 14.15 37.82 4.55
CA ARG A 349 12.85 37.68 5.23
C ARG A 349 12.12 36.42 4.77
N ASN A 350 11.87 35.50 5.69
CA ASN A 350 11.16 34.22 5.49
C ASN A 350 9.63 34.45 5.36
N GLU A 351 9.22 35.45 4.59
CA GLU A 351 7.82 35.88 4.46
C GLU A 351 7.00 34.89 3.62
N LYS A 352 5.79 34.63 4.10
CA LYS A 352 4.85 33.71 3.48
C LYS A 352 4.05 34.40 2.39
N VAL A 353 3.61 33.65 1.37
CA VAL A 353 2.76 34.19 0.29
C VAL A 353 1.47 34.80 0.85
N SER A 354 0.96 34.27 1.97
CA SER A 354 -0.19 34.84 2.68
C SER A 354 0.01 36.29 3.15
N GLY A 355 1.27 36.72 3.34
CA GLY A 355 1.62 38.10 3.69
C GLY A 355 1.51 39.09 2.52
N LEU A 356 1.37 38.60 1.29
CA LEU A 356 1.16 39.41 0.08
C LEU A 356 -0.33 39.69 -0.18
N PHE A 357 -1.21 39.19 0.67
CA PHE A 357 -2.66 39.42 0.58
C PHE A 357 -3.04 40.69 1.33
N LEU A 358 -4.07 41.37 0.84
CA LEU A 358 -4.74 42.42 1.60
C LEU A 358 -5.33 41.80 2.89
N PRO A 359 -5.07 42.38 4.08
CA PRO A 359 -5.49 41.79 5.35
C PRO A 359 -6.99 41.47 5.40
N GLY A 360 -7.33 40.23 5.79
CA GLY A 360 -8.73 39.78 5.91
C GLY A 360 -9.45 39.55 4.58
N THR A 361 -8.75 39.65 3.44
CA THR A 361 -9.33 39.43 2.11
C THR A 361 -8.60 38.30 1.36
N LYS A 362 -9.18 37.86 0.24
CA LYS A 362 -8.56 36.92 -0.71
C LYS A 362 -8.12 37.63 -2.00
N GLN A 363 -7.50 38.79 -1.84
CA GLN A 363 -7.01 39.60 -2.94
C GLN A 363 -5.54 39.95 -2.72
N TRP A 364 -4.79 40.04 -3.81
CA TRP A 364 -3.42 40.50 -3.79
C TRP A 364 -3.36 41.97 -3.37
N ASP A 365 -2.42 42.30 -2.49
CA ASP A 365 -2.03 43.70 -2.30
C ASP A 365 -1.14 44.13 -3.47
N VAL A 366 -1.78 44.71 -4.49
CA VAL A 366 -1.11 45.12 -5.73
C VAL A 366 0.03 46.10 -5.48
N ASN A 367 -0.14 47.00 -4.51
CA ASN A 367 0.86 48.01 -4.20
C ASN A 367 2.07 47.36 -3.52
N LEU A 368 1.82 46.48 -2.54
CA LEU A 368 2.87 45.73 -1.86
C LEU A 368 3.63 44.83 -2.85
N VAL A 369 2.94 44.13 -3.75
CA VAL A 369 3.58 43.25 -4.73
C VAL A 369 4.45 44.06 -5.72
N LYS A 370 3.93 45.16 -6.28
CA LYS A 370 4.71 46.00 -7.21
C LYS A 370 5.85 46.74 -6.54
N ALA A 371 5.74 47.07 -5.26
CA ALA A 371 6.81 47.72 -4.51
C ALA A 371 7.99 46.78 -4.22
N ASN A 372 7.73 45.46 -4.08
CA ASN A 372 8.72 44.50 -3.59
C ASN A 372 9.27 43.57 -4.68
N PHE A 373 8.57 43.39 -5.80
CA PHE A 373 8.98 42.48 -6.88
C PHE A 373 9.18 43.23 -8.20
N HIS A 374 10.16 42.80 -9.01
CA HIS A 374 10.35 43.34 -10.35
C HIS A 374 9.10 43.16 -11.21
N ASP A 375 8.87 44.03 -12.20
CA ASP A 375 7.62 44.08 -12.98
C ASP A 375 7.20 42.71 -13.53
N GLU A 376 8.15 41.93 -14.02
CA GLU A 376 7.88 40.58 -14.48
C GLU A 376 7.36 39.71 -13.33
N ASP A 377 8.09 39.55 -12.22
CA ASP A 377 7.68 38.71 -11.09
C ASP A 377 6.37 39.20 -10.47
N ALA A 378 6.18 40.51 -10.34
CA ALA A 378 4.93 41.11 -9.88
C ALA A 378 3.74 40.72 -10.77
N GLN A 379 3.88 40.81 -12.11
CA GLN A 379 2.83 40.37 -13.03
C GLN A 379 2.52 38.88 -12.89
N ALA A 380 3.53 38.04 -12.72
CA ALA A 380 3.32 36.61 -12.54
C ALA A 380 2.64 36.27 -11.21
N ILE A 381 3.01 36.95 -10.13
CA ILE A 381 2.37 36.83 -8.81
C ILE A 381 0.89 37.20 -8.94
N LEU A 382 0.59 38.37 -9.50
CA LEU A 382 -0.77 38.87 -9.66
C LEU A 382 -1.62 37.99 -10.59
N ALA A 383 -0.98 37.29 -11.54
CA ALA A 383 -1.64 36.32 -12.42
C ALA A 383 -1.93 34.96 -11.75
N VAL A 384 -1.38 34.68 -10.56
CA VAL A 384 -1.72 33.45 -9.82
C VAL A 384 -3.13 33.60 -9.22
N PRO A 385 -4.09 32.72 -9.58
CA PRO A 385 -5.43 32.78 -9.02
C PRO A 385 -5.43 32.34 -7.56
N ILE A 386 -6.09 33.12 -6.70
CA ILE A 386 -6.32 32.80 -5.29
C ILE A 386 -7.63 31.99 -5.17
N PRO A 387 -7.62 30.78 -4.60
CA PRO A 387 -8.84 29.99 -4.42
C PRO A 387 -9.86 30.68 -3.49
N GLN A 388 -11.11 30.77 -3.93
CA GLN A 388 -12.20 31.35 -3.13
C GLN A 388 -12.63 30.44 -1.97
N GLN A 389 -12.47 29.13 -2.12
CA GLN A 389 -12.66 28.16 -1.04
C GLN A 389 -11.44 28.15 -0.11
N GLU A 390 -11.63 27.86 1.18
CA GLU A 390 -10.50 27.62 2.09
C GLU A 390 -9.86 26.26 1.78
N VAL A 391 -8.79 26.31 1.01
CA VAL A 391 -8.00 25.14 0.63
C VAL A 391 -6.55 25.42 1.00
N GLY A 392 -5.91 24.51 1.72
CA GLY A 392 -4.49 24.64 2.06
C GLY A 392 -3.58 24.54 0.84
N ASP A 393 -2.38 25.11 0.96
CA ASP A 393 -1.33 24.98 -0.05
C ASP A 393 -1.04 23.50 -0.39
N ARG A 394 -0.83 23.21 -1.68
CA ARG A 394 -0.56 21.84 -2.16
C ARG A 394 0.58 21.80 -3.16
N VAL A 395 1.09 20.62 -3.43
CA VAL A 395 2.19 20.42 -4.38
C VAL A 395 1.69 19.78 -5.68
N ALA A 396 2.21 20.23 -6.81
CA ALA A 396 1.99 19.65 -8.13
C ALA A 396 3.32 19.36 -8.84
N TRP A 397 3.28 18.43 -9.80
CA TRP A 397 4.39 18.17 -10.72
C TRP A 397 3.99 18.64 -12.11
N SER A 398 4.72 19.60 -12.67
CA SER A 398 4.46 20.19 -13.99
C SER A 398 5.56 19.80 -14.97
N SER A 399 5.19 19.37 -16.17
CA SER A 399 6.17 19.16 -17.25
C SER A 399 6.67 20.51 -17.75
N PHE A 400 7.97 20.61 -18.03
CA PHE A 400 8.47 21.64 -18.93
C PHE A 400 7.84 21.39 -20.30
N SER A 401 6.96 22.29 -20.74
CA SER A 401 6.50 22.34 -22.12
C SER A 401 7.55 22.97 -23.02
#